data_AF-A0AAV4WAJ0-F1
#
_entry.id   AF-A0AAV4WAJ0-F1
#
_cell.length_a   1.000
_cell.length_b   1.000
_cell.length_c   1.000
_cell.angle_alpha   90.00
_cell.angle_beta   90.00
_cell.angle_gamma   90.00
#
_symmetry.space_group_name_H-M   'P 1'
#
loop_
_entity.id
_entity.type
_entity.pdbx_description
1 polymer ?
#
loop_
_entity_poly.entity_id
_entity_poly.type
_entity_poly.pdbx_seq_one_letter_code
_entity_poly.pdbx_strand_id
1 'polypeptide(L)'
;MILFVAVLSEIFLEAMVDTSAKMPCSVLQKTDDNVEFIFWYKNDGVNALYTLDARSRPLGEASHVRNETVDYQWSATELTKVNLIVIVPPKKLIIRDDSGQEVREIAGPYKERSTVSLSCEAQKVQYKIKLEDYQLSRHPSAPNVTWWRDNKPWDSTSKKYSTGVLNDMKLINLSRLRTSSLHSTARRRTPSSPPQLFEPSS
;
A
#
# COMPACT_ATOMS: atom_id res chain seq x y z
N MET A 1 -26.23 32.71 -16.64
CA MET A 1 -24.78 32.46 -16.59
C MET A 1 -24.56 31.20 -15.77
N ILE A 2 -24.33 30.07 -16.43
CA ILE A 2 -24.12 28.77 -15.75
C ILE A 2 -22.61 28.61 -15.57
N LEU A 3 -22.15 28.61 -14.33
CA LEU A 3 -20.79 28.28 -13.97
C LEU A 3 -20.66 26.75 -14.03
N PHE A 4 -19.99 26.20 -15.06
CA PHE A 4 -19.59 24.80 -15.02
C PHE A 4 -18.44 24.67 -14.03
N VAL A 5 -18.74 24.23 -12.80
CA VAL A 5 -17.71 23.76 -11.89
C VAL A 5 -17.24 22.41 -12.44
N ALA A 6 -16.07 22.37 -13.06
CA ALA A 6 -15.43 21.12 -13.43
C ALA A 6 -15.11 20.35 -12.14
N VAL A 7 -15.93 19.34 -11.82
CA VAL A 7 -15.63 18.42 -10.72
C VAL A 7 -14.47 17.55 -11.19
N LEU A 8 -13.26 17.88 -10.79
CA LEU A 8 -12.10 17.02 -11.02
C LEU A 8 -12.34 15.70 -10.28
N SER A 9 -12.43 14.60 -11.02
CA SER A 9 -12.49 13.28 -10.43
C SER A 9 -11.10 12.95 -9.86
N GLU A 10 -11.02 12.74 -8.55
CA GLU A 10 -9.79 12.32 -7.88
C GLU A 10 -9.84 10.82 -7.58
N ILE A 11 -8.88 10.06 -8.10
CA ILE A 11 -8.74 8.61 -7.88
C ILE A 11 -7.51 8.36 -7.02
N PHE A 12 -7.62 7.46 -6.04
CA PHE A 12 -6.47 7.00 -5.23
C PHE A 12 -6.08 5.59 -5.66
N LEU A 13 -4.82 5.42 -6.05
CA LEU A 13 -4.23 4.13 -6.39
C LEU A 13 -3.10 3.81 -5.43
N GLU A 14 -3.08 2.59 -4.90
CA GLU A 14 -2.03 2.11 -4.00
C GLU A 14 -1.18 1.05 -4.69
N ALA A 15 0.14 1.16 -4.58
CA ALA A 15 1.08 0.17 -5.09
C ALA A 15 2.21 -0.07 -4.10
N MET A 16 2.72 -1.31 -4.02
CA MET A 16 3.92 -1.59 -3.23
C MET A 16 5.16 -1.05 -3.95
N VAL A 17 6.15 -0.63 -3.18
CA VAL A 17 7.46 -0.26 -3.72
C VAL A 17 8.01 -1.40 -4.58
N ASP A 18 8.69 -1.06 -5.67
CA ASP A 18 9.28 -1.99 -6.64
C ASP A 18 8.28 -2.93 -7.35
N THR A 19 6.99 -2.60 -7.32
CA THR A 19 5.94 -3.28 -8.10
C THR A 19 5.36 -2.40 -9.19
N SER A 20 4.66 -3.02 -10.14
CA SER A 20 3.93 -2.29 -11.19
C SER A 20 2.52 -1.93 -10.72
N ALA A 21 2.10 -0.69 -11.03
CA ALA A 21 0.74 -0.22 -10.78
C ALA A 21 -0.03 -0.11 -12.11
N LYS A 22 -1.28 -0.57 -12.14
CA LYS A 22 -2.16 -0.38 -13.30
C LYS A 22 -2.99 0.88 -13.10
N MET A 23 -2.71 1.91 -13.89
CA MET A 23 -3.47 3.15 -13.87
C MET A 23 -4.84 2.93 -14.53
N PRO A 24 -5.96 3.35 -13.90
CA PRO A 24 -7.28 3.19 -14.47
C PRO A 24 -7.49 4.19 -15.62
N CYS A 25 -8.08 3.73 -16.72
CA CYS A 25 -8.46 4.59 -17.84
C CYS A 25 -9.99 4.55 -17.98
N SER A 26 -10.69 5.29 -17.12
CA SER A 26 -12.15 5.33 -17.10
C SER A 26 -12.64 6.49 -17.97
N VAL A 27 -12.54 6.36 -19.29
CA VAL A 27 -13.13 7.35 -20.20
C VAL A 27 -14.61 7.02 -20.36
N LEU A 28 -15.47 7.92 -19.90
CA LEU A 28 -16.92 7.79 -20.06
C LEU A 28 -17.30 8.27 -21.46
N GLN A 29 -17.32 7.36 -22.44
CA GLN A 29 -17.80 7.69 -23.78
C GLN A 29 -19.32 7.87 -23.76
N LYS A 30 -19.79 9.09 -24.03
CA LYS A 30 -21.21 9.34 -24.31
C LYS A 30 -21.54 8.77 -25.70
N THR A 31 -22.78 8.34 -25.91
CA THR A 31 -23.22 7.66 -27.13
C THR A 31 -23.04 8.45 -28.43
N ASP A 32 -22.78 9.76 -28.35
CA ASP A 32 -22.62 10.66 -29.48
C ASP A 32 -21.25 11.38 -29.49
N ASP A 33 -20.33 11.01 -28.59
CA ASP A 33 -18.98 11.59 -28.52
C ASP A 33 -17.93 10.56 -28.97
N ASN A 34 -17.03 10.98 -29.85
CA ASN A 34 -15.82 10.21 -30.17
C ASN A 34 -14.65 10.70 -29.32
N VAL A 35 -13.88 9.76 -28.78
CA VAL A 35 -12.64 10.10 -28.05
C VAL A 35 -11.56 10.35 -29.09
N GLU A 36 -11.03 11.58 -29.14
CA GLU A 36 -9.94 11.91 -30.07
C GLU A 36 -8.58 11.57 -29.48
N PHE A 37 -8.38 11.88 -28.20
CA PHE A 37 -7.11 11.68 -27.52
C PHE A 37 -7.28 11.26 -26.06
N ILE A 38 -6.30 10.53 -25.54
CA ILE A 38 -6.10 10.32 -24.11
C ILE A 38 -4.66 10.67 -23.77
N PHE A 39 -4.47 11.51 -22.76
CA PHE A 39 -3.15 11.92 -22.30
C PHE A 39 -2.93 11.51 -20.86
N TRP A 40 -1.76 10.96 -20.58
CA TRP A 40 -1.28 10.72 -19.24
C TRP A 40 -0.10 11.64 -18.96
N TYR A 41 -0.26 12.51 -17.98
CA TYR A 41 0.80 13.40 -17.51
C TYR A 41 1.38 12.90 -16.20
N LYS A 42 2.65 13.21 -15.99
CA LYS A 42 3.33 13.05 -14.71
C LYS A 42 3.85 14.43 -14.31
N ASN A 43 3.63 14.82 -13.05
CA ASN A 43 4.06 16.10 -12.49
C ASN A 43 3.33 17.32 -13.09
N ASP A 44 4.08 18.33 -13.55
CA ASP A 44 3.65 19.67 -13.97
C ASP A 44 3.05 19.74 -15.38
N GLY A 45 2.98 18.61 -16.10
CA GLY A 45 2.11 18.47 -17.27
C GLY A 45 2.63 19.07 -18.57
N VAL A 46 3.93 19.40 -18.65
CA VAL A 46 4.51 19.93 -19.91
C VAL A 46 4.61 18.86 -20.99
N ASN A 47 5.05 17.64 -20.64
CA ASN A 47 5.17 16.52 -21.57
C ASN A 47 4.28 15.37 -21.12
N ALA A 48 3.47 14.85 -22.05
CA ALA A 48 2.67 13.66 -21.80
C ALA A 48 3.61 12.45 -21.66
N LEU A 49 3.48 11.71 -20.55
CA LEU A 49 4.13 10.41 -20.36
C LEU A 49 3.64 9.41 -21.41
N TYR A 50 2.37 9.51 -21.78
CA TYR A 50 1.74 8.61 -22.75
C TYR A 50 0.55 9.30 -23.43
N THR A 51 0.44 9.06 -24.72
CA THR A 51 -0.63 9.57 -25.57
C THR A 51 -1.30 8.42 -26.31
N LEU A 52 -2.62 8.43 -26.31
CA LEU A 52 -3.45 7.64 -27.21
C LEU A 52 -4.04 8.60 -28.25
N ASP A 53 -3.81 8.35 -29.54
CA ASP A 53 -4.45 9.08 -30.65
C ASP A 53 -5.48 8.18 -31.31
N ALA A 54 -6.75 8.48 -31.07
CA ALA A 54 -7.91 7.79 -31.59
C ALA A 54 -8.62 8.60 -32.69
N ARG A 55 -7.98 9.64 -33.24
CA ARG A 55 -8.56 10.37 -34.37
C ARG A 55 -8.84 9.44 -35.53
N SER A 56 -10.06 9.56 -36.03
CA SER A 56 -10.56 8.82 -37.20
C SER A 56 -10.55 7.29 -37.05
N ARG A 57 -10.46 6.75 -35.83
CA ARG A 57 -10.48 5.30 -35.59
C ARG A 57 -11.11 4.92 -34.25
N PRO A 58 -11.65 3.69 -34.11
CA PRO A 58 -12.12 3.20 -32.81
C PRO A 58 -10.97 3.10 -31.79
N LEU A 59 -11.30 3.21 -30.50
CA LEU A 59 -10.33 3.14 -29.40
C LEU A 59 -9.43 1.89 -29.41
N GLY A 60 -9.94 0.76 -29.90
CA GLY A 60 -9.17 -0.49 -29.99
C GLY A 60 -8.06 -0.48 -31.05
N GLU A 61 -8.12 0.46 -32.00
CA GLU A 61 -7.16 0.62 -33.11
C GLU A 61 -6.36 1.93 -33.00
N ALA A 62 -6.51 2.62 -31.86
CA ALA A 62 -5.85 3.88 -31.58
C ALA A 62 -4.31 3.77 -31.62
N SER A 63 -3.63 4.82 -32.08
CA SER A 63 -2.16 4.86 -32.06
C SER A 63 -1.66 5.18 -30.66
N HIS A 64 -0.61 4.48 -30.22
CA HIS A 64 -0.04 4.61 -28.89
C HIS A 64 1.35 5.23 -28.97
N VAL A 65 1.54 6.39 -28.36
CA VAL A 65 2.82 7.10 -28.41
C VAL A 65 3.32 7.49 -27.03
N ARG A 66 4.65 7.49 -26.87
CA ARG A 66 5.33 7.76 -25.60
C ARG A 66 6.14 9.04 -25.72
N ASN A 67 6.06 9.91 -24.71
CA ASN A 67 6.88 11.12 -24.57
C ASN A 67 6.85 12.05 -25.79
N GLU A 68 5.66 12.51 -26.18
CA GLU A 68 5.51 13.47 -27.28
C GLU A 68 4.94 14.80 -26.82
N THR A 69 5.38 15.87 -27.50
CA THR A 69 4.70 17.15 -27.55
C THR A 69 3.55 17.05 -28.53
N VAL A 70 2.33 17.26 -28.06
CA VAL A 70 1.13 17.14 -28.88
C VAL A 70 0.56 18.52 -29.16
N ASP A 71 0.24 18.77 -30.43
CA ASP A 71 -0.43 20.00 -30.85
C ASP A 71 -1.92 19.91 -30.54
N TYR A 72 -2.40 20.81 -29.67
CA TYR A 72 -3.79 20.83 -29.21
C TYR A 72 -4.70 21.51 -30.23
N GLN A 73 -5.83 20.87 -30.54
CA GLN A 73 -7.00 21.55 -31.08
C GLN A 73 -8.02 21.74 -29.95
N TRP A 74 -8.81 22.81 -29.98
CA TRP A 74 -9.83 23.05 -28.96
C TRP A 74 -10.90 21.96 -29.02
N SER A 75 -10.89 21.06 -28.05
CA SER A 75 -11.92 20.04 -27.84
C SER A 75 -12.34 19.99 -26.37
N ALA A 76 -13.53 19.47 -26.10
CA ALA A 76 -14.00 19.26 -24.75
C ALA A 76 -13.05 18.29 -24.02
N THR A 77 -12.48 18.73 -22.90
CA THR A 77 -11.45 17.96 -22.17
C THR A 77 -11.99 17.54 -20.80
N GLU A 78 -11.88 16.25 -20.49
CA GLU A 78 -12.11 15.71 -19.15
C GLU A 78 -10.77 15.49 -18.44
N LEU A 79 -10.60 16.08 -17.24
CA LEU A 79 -9.39 15.95 -16.44
C LEU A 79 -9.66 15.08 -15.21
N THR A 80 -8.99 13.93 -15.16
CA THR A 80 -8.95 13.05 -13.98
C THR A 80 -7.59 13.15 -13.31
N LYS A 81 -7.57 13.37 -12.00
CA LYS A 81 -6.33 13.38 -11.23
C LYS A 81 -6.17 12.05 -10.50
N VAL A 82 -5.04 11.37 -10.72
CA VAL A 82 -4.72 10.11 -10.03
C VAL A 82 -3.63 10.33 -9.00
N ASN A 83 -3.95 10.07 -7.74
CA ASN A 83 -3.03 10.09 -6.62
C ASN A 83 -2.45 8.68 -6.41
N LEU A 84 -1.19 8.47 -6.83
CA LEU A 84 -0.46 7.22 -6.58
C LEU A 84 0.20 7.24 -5.20
N ILE A 85 -0.19 6.33 -4.33
CA ILE A 85 0.38 6.11 -3.01
C ILE A 85 1.34 4.91 -3.07
N VAL A 86 2.62 5.17 -2.84
CA VAL A 86 3.65 4.12 -2.77
C VAL A 86 3.76 3.60 -1.34
N ILE A 87 3.50 2.31 -1.17
CA ILE A 87 3.55 1.63 0.12
C ILE A 87 4.90 0.94 0.26
N VAL A 88 5.61 1.28 1.34
CA VAL A 88 6.84 0.61 1.72
C VAL A 88 6.53 -0.33 2.88
N PRO A 89 6.67 -1.65 2.71
CA PRO A 89 6.56 -2.60 3.82
C PRO A 89 7.56 -2.27 4.94
N PRO A 90 7.26 -2.62 6.20
CA PRO A 90 8.21 -2.47 7.30
C PRO A 90 9.47 -3.31 7.02
N LYS A 91 10.64 -2.67 7.02
CA LYS A 91 11.92 -3.33 6.71
C LYS A 91 12.36 -4.33 7.79
N LYS A 92 11.91 -4.15 9.02
CA LYS A 92 12.24 -5.00 10.16
C LYS A 92 11.04 -5.09 11.10
N LEU A 93 10.79 -6.29 11.61
CA LEU A 93 9.91 -6.51 12.77
C LEU A 93 10.79 -6.57 14.02
N ILE A 94 10.39 -5.87 15.06
CA ILE A 94 11.10 -5.85 16.35
C ILE A 94 10.23 -6.58 17.35
N ILE A 95 10.73 -7.70 17.87
CA ILE A 95 10.10 -8.43 18.97
C ILE A 95 10.74 -7.94 20.26
N ARG A 96 9.93 -7.59 21.27
CA ARG A 96 10.40 -7.25 22.61
C ARG A 96 9.76 -8.13 23.66
N ASP A 97 10.52 -8.42 24.71
CA ASP A 97 10.02 -9.13 25.89
C ASP A 97 9.27 -8.22 26.87
N ASP A 98 8.93 -8.77 28.03
CA ASP A 98 8.24 -8.09 29.12
C ASP A 98 9.06 -6.98 29.79
N SER A 99 10.39 -7.02 29.65
CA SER A 99 11.30 -5.95 30.07
C SER A 99 11.44 -4.83 29.03
N GLY A 100 10.89 -5.03 27.82
CA GLY A 100 11.04 -4.14 26.67
C GLY A 100 12.33 -4.37 25.88
N GLN A 101 13.13 -5.38 26.23
CA GLN A 101 14.36 -5.72 25.53
C GLN A 101 14.07 -6.39 24.19
N GLU A 102 14.81 -6.04 23.14
CA GLU A 102 14.68 -6.67 21.83
C GLU A 102 15.15 -8.13 21.88
N VAL A 103 14.26 -9.03 21.49
CA VAL A 103 14.52 -10.46 21.31
C VAL A 103 15.13 -10.66 19.92
N ARG A 104 16.37 -11.16 19.86
CA ARG A 104 17.07 -11.43 18.59
C ARG A 104 16.83 -12.85 18.09
N GLU A 105 17.12 -13.83 18.93
CA GLU A 105 17.03 -15.26 18.57
C GLU A 105 16.15 -16.01 19.57
N ILE A 106 16.48 -15.91 20.86
CA ILE A 106 15.81 -16.65 21.92
C ILE A 106 15.27 -15.65 22.95
N ALA A 107 13.97 -15.77 23.24
CA ALA A 107 13.33 -15.04 24.32
C ALA A 107 13.48 -15.85 25.62
N GLY A 108 14.04 -15.24 26.66
CA GLY A 108 14.24 -15.87 27.97
C GLY A 108 15.67 -15.75 28.49
N PRO A 109 16.03 -16.48 29.57
CA PRO A 109 15.31 -17.60 30.19
C PRO A 109 14.10 -17.17 31.04
N TYR A 110 13.04 -17.98 31.01
CA TYR A 110 11.83 -17.77 31.80
C TYR A 110 11.62 -18.87 32.86
N LYS A 111 10.99 -18.51 33.98
CA LYS A 111 10.62 -19.47 35.03
C LYS A 111 9.49 -20.37 34.54
N GLU A 112 9.52 -21.66 34.91
CA GLU A 112 8.37 -22.53 34.65
C GLU A 112 7.12 -22.01 35.36
N ARG A 113 5.97 -22.26 34.73
CA ARG A 113 4.64 -21.82 35.16
C ARG A 113 4.46 -20.30 35.17
N SER A 114 5.45 -19.53 34.70
CA SER A 114 5.30 -18.09 34.55
C SER A 114 4.39 -17.74 33.36
N THR A 115 3.96 -16.48 33.34
CA THR A 115 3.32 -15.86 32.19
C THR A 115 4.27 -14.82 31.61
N VAL A 116 4.47 -14.86 30.30
CA VAL A 116 5.37 -13.96 29.56
C VAL A 116 4.57 -13.21 28.52
N SER A 117 4.88 -11.93 28.32
CA SER A 117 4.32 -11.13 27.24
C SER A 117 5.42 -10.84 26.21
N LEU A 118 5.13 -11.08 24.94
CA LEU A 118 5.99 -10.66 23.83
C LEU A 118 5.21 -9.65 22.99
N SER A 119 5.88 -8.57 22.63
CA SER A 119 5.33 -7.53 21.78
C SER A 119 6.06 -7.54 20.44
N CYS A 120 5.32 -7.56 19.34
CA CYS A 120 5.91 -7.43 18.00
C CYS A 120 5.50 -6.09 17.39
N GLU A 121 6.48 -5.24 17.13
CA GLU A 121 6.29 -3.94 16.50
C GLU A 121 6.78 -3.98 15.05
N ALA A 122 5.88 -3.68 14.11
CA ALA A 122 6.24 -3.26 12.77
C ALA A 122 6.43 -1.74 12.77
N GLN A 123 7.68 -1.29 12.69
CA GLN A 123 7.99 0.14 12.63
C GLN A 123 7.40 0.76 11.35
N LYS A 124 6.74 1.91 11.49
CA LYS A 124 6.33 2.68 10.31
C LYS A 124 7.58 3.16 9.59
N VAL A 125 7.72 2.81 8.33
CA VAL A 125 8.63 3.52 7.44
C VAL A 125 7.96 4.86 7.10
N GLN A 126 8.72 5.96 7.14
CA GLN A 126 8.22 7.24 6.65
C GLN A 126 7.88 7.08 5.16
N TYR A 127 6.59 7.21 4.83
CA TYR A 127 6.17 7.38 3.45
C TYR A 127 6.75 8.71 2.97
N LYS A 128 7.51 8.71 1.87
CA LYS A 128 7.88 9.96 1.18
C LYS A 128 6.63 10.49 0.48
N ILE A 129 5.74 11.11 1.24
CA ILE A 129 4.64 11.90 0.70
C ILE A 129 5.20 13.31 0.53
N LYS A 130 5.77 13.61 -0.64
CA LYS A 130 5.95 15.00 -1.07
C LYS A 130 4.62 15.48 -1.66
N LEU A 131 3.65 15.73 -0.79
CA LEU A 131 2.46 16.50 -1.13
C LEU A 131 2.37 17.56 -0.04
N GLU A 132 2.86 18.76 -0.35
CA GLU A 132 2.89 19.87 0.60
C GLU A 132 1.48 20.40 0.92
N ASP A 133 0.45 20.02 0.16
CA ASP A 133 -0.92 20.52 0.37
C ASP A 133 -1.98 19.41 0.37
N TYR A 134 -2.03 18.54 1.39
CA TYR A 134 -3.30 17.89 1.78
C TYR A 134 -3.20 17.24 3.17
N GLN A 135 -4.00 17.71 4.12
CA GLN A 135 -4.20 17.05 5.42
C GLN A 135 -4.78 15.65 5.21
N LEU A 136 -3.91 14.64 5.37
CA LEU A 136 -4.12 13.26 4.94
C LEU A 136 -4.95 12.43 5.92
N SER A 137 -6.28 12.51 5.82
CA SER A 137 -7.21 11.63 6.56
C SER A 137 -7.35 10.21 5.97
N ARG A 138 -6.79 9.96 4.78
CA ARG A 138 -6.70 8.62 4.15
C ARG A 138 -5.24 8.21 3.99
N HIS A 139 -4.57 8.01 5.11
CA HIS A 139 -3.25 7.36 5.15
C HIS A 139 -3.34 5.91 4.65
N PRO A 140 -2.31 5.39 3.95
CA PRO A 140 -2.25 3.98 3.60
C PRO A 140 -2.43 3.13 4.87
N SER A 141 -3.39 2.20 4.83
CA SER A 141 -3.67 1.32 5.97
C SER A 141 -2.39 0.58 6.38
N ALA A 142 -1.95 0.82 7.61
CA ALA A 142 -0.78 0.15 8.17
C ALA A 142 -0.98 -1.39 8.14
N PRO A 143 0.08 -2.18 7.91
CA PRO A 143 -0.03 -3.64 7.82
C PRO A 143 -0.50 -4.23 9.16
N ASN A 144 -1.18 -5.37 9.12
CA ASN A 144 -1.54 -6.12 10.32
C ASN A 144 -0.35 -7.00 10.75
N VAL A 145 -0.02 -6.99 12.03
CA VAL A 145 0.98 -7.89 12.62
C VAL A 145 0.26 -9.14 13.15
N THR A 146 0.73 -10.32 12.77
CA THR A 146 0.16 -11.62 13.17
C THR A 146 1.22 -12.46 13.85
N TRP A 147 0.87 -13.04 14.99
CA TRP A 147 1.66 -14.06 15.66
C TRP A 147 1.29 -15.45 15.16
N TRP A 148 2.31 -16.28 14.96
CA TRP A 148 2.20 -17.66 14.54
C TRP A 148 2.84 -18.56 15.60
N ARG A 149 2.20 -19.69 15.84
CA ARG A 149 2.73 -20.76 16.69
C ARG A 149 2.60 -22.06 15.93
N ASP A 150 3.71 -22.79 15.81
CA ASP A 150 3.74 -24.09 15.14
C ASP A 150 3.11 -24.03 13.73
N ASN A 151 3.46 -22.98 12.98
CA ASN A 151 2.95 -22.63 11.64
C ASN A 151 1.44 -22.36 11.52
N LYS A 152 0.74 -22.18 12.64
CA LYS A 152 -0.69 -21.80 12.67
C LYS A 152 -0.85 -20.37 13.20
N PRO A 153 -1.76 -19.55 12.64
CA PRO A 153 -2.02 -18.22 13.18
C PRO A 153 -2.54 -18.37 14.62
N TRP A 154 -1.84 -17.74 15.55
CA TRP A 154 -2.17 -17.72 16.98
C TRP A 154 -2.97 -16.47 17.33
N ASP A 155 -2.51 -15.29 16.88
CA ASP A 155 -3.21 -14.02 17.09
C ASP A 155 -2.99 -13.06 15.92
N SER A 156 -4.09 -12.60 15.30
CA SER A 156 -4.10 -11.64 14.20
C SER A 156 -4.61 -10.24 14.59
N THR A 157 -4.78 -9.96 15.89
CA THR A 157 -5.48 -8.78 16.41
C THR A 157 -4.52 -7.64 16.74
N SER A 158 -3.89 -7.05 15.71
CA SER A 158 -2.93 -5.97 15.89
C SER A 158 -3.56 -4.60 16.20
N LYS A 159 -2.89 -3.77 17.00
CA LYS A 159 -3.24 -2.38 17.32
C LYS A 159 -2.34 -1.40 16.56
N LYS A 160 -2.90 -0.26 16.16
CA LYS A 160 -2.17 0.80 15.43
C LYS A 160 -1.75 1.90 16.41
N TYR A 161 -0.49 2.31 16.34
CA TYR A 161 0.09 3.39 17.13
C TYR A 161 0.68 4.47 16.22
N SER A 162 1.13 5.59 16.80
CA SER A 162 1.81 6.67 16.05
C SER A 162 3.11 6.19 15.42
N THR A 163 3.90 5.35 16.11
CA THR A 163 5.21 4.83 15.68
C THR A 163 5.15 3.58 14.80
N GLY A 164 4.04 2.84 14.82
CA GLY A 164 4.03 1.47 14.32
C GLY A 164 2.68 0.77 14.35
N VAL A 165 2.72 -0.52 14.04
CA VAL A 165 1.65 -1.47 14.36
C VAL A 165 2.21 -2.49 15.34
N LEU A 166 1.48 -2.75 16.41
CA LEU A 166 1.90 -3.60 17.52
C LEU A 166 0.93 -4.79 17.66
N ASN A 167 1.46 -5.97 17.93
CA ASN A 167 0.67 -7.10 18.38
C ASN A 167 1.32 -7.72 19.63
N ASP A 168 0.59 -7.70 20.75
CA ASP A 168 1.03 -8.20 22.04
C ASP A 168 0.45 -9.60 22.28
N MET A 169 1.32 -10.61 22.40
CA MET A 169 0.90 -11.96 22.77
C MET A 169 1.25 -12.28 24.22
N LYS A 170 0.44 -13.15 24.84
CA LYS A 170 0.73 -13.72 26.17
C LYS A 170 0.91 -15.22 26.09
N LEU A 171 2.03 -15.69 26.62
CA LEU A 171 2.32 -17.09 26.88
C LEU A 171 2.03 -17.36 28.35
N ILE A 172 1.13 -18.30 28.63
CA ILE A 172 0.67 -18.60 30.00
C ILE A 172 1.16 -20.00 30.36
N ASN A 173 1.56 -20.19 31.62
CA ASN A 173 1.93 -21.49 32.19
C ASN A 173 3.04 -22.19 31.39
N LEU A 174 4.19 -21.54 31.27
CA LEU A 174 5.35 -22.06 30.53
C LEU A 174 5.85 -23.41 31.10
N SER A 175 6.25 -24.33 30.22
CA SER A 175 6.75 -25.66 30.59
C SER A 175 7.94 -26.06 29.72
N ARG A 176 8.98 -26.66 30.30
CA ARG A 176 10.15 -27.16 29.57
C ARG A 176 9.83 -28.25 28.53
N LEU A 177 8.71 -28.97 28.69
CA LEU A 177 8.27 -30.01 27.75
C LEU A 177 7.53 -29.45 26.53
N ARG A 178 7.26 -28.13 26.49
CA ARG A 178 6.59 -27.46 25.37
C ARG A 178 7.54 -26.46 24.71
N THR A 179 8.42 -26.96 23.86
CA THR A 179 9.16 -26.13 22.90
C THR A 179 8.23 -25.81 21.73
N SER A 180 7.66 -24.61 21.72
CA SER A 180 6.91 -24.10 20.57
C SER A 180 7.79 -23.21 19.71
N SER A 181 7.69 -23.35 18.40
CA SER A 181 8.27 -22.38 17.47
C SER A 181 7.33 -21.18 17.34
N LEU A 182 7.85 -19.98 17.62
CA LEU A 182 7.11 -18.73 17.57
C LEU A 182 7.75 -17.82 16.52
N HIS A 183 6.93 -17.28 15.62
CA HIS A 183 7.36 -16.24 14.70
C HIS A 183 6.23 -15.23 14.47
N SER A 184 6.59 -14.06 13.96
CA SER A 184 5.64 -13.00 13.65
C SER A 184 5.76 -12.60 12.18
N THR A 185 4.65 -12.16 11.61
CA THR A 185 4.61 -11.63 10.23
C THR A 185 3.80 -10.34 10.20
N ALA A 186 4.23 -9.36 9.40
CA ALA A 186 3.39 -8.20 9.07
C ALA A 186 2.85 -8.34 7.65
N ARG A 187 1.52 -8.30 7.50
CA ARG A 187 0.85 -8.39 6.20
C ARG A 187 -0.28 -7.38 6.12
N ARG A 188 -0.46 -6.77 4.96
CA ARG A 188 -1.66 -5.98 4.69
C ARG A 188 -2.82 -6.93 4.35
N ARG A 189 -4.05 -6.61 4.78
CA ARG A 189 -5.24 -7.23 4.19
C ARG A 189 -5.33 -6.76 2.73
N THR A 190 -4.93 -7.58 1.77
CA THR A 190 -5.28 -7.36 0.37
C THR A 190 -6.69 -7.86 0.15
N PRO A 191 -7.61 -7.06 -0.42
CA PRO A 191 -8.66 -7.62 -1.25
C PRO A 191 -7.94 -8.22 -2.48
N SER A 192 -8.07 -9.53 -2.69
CA SER A 192 -7.76 -10.25 -3.95
C SER A 192 -6.30 -10.44 -4.43
N SER A 193 -5.30 -10.71 -3.58
CA SER A 193 -4.05 -11.34 -4.07
C SER A 193 -3.45 -12.37 -3.10
N PRO A 194 -2.82 -13.45 -3.60
CA PRO A 194 -2.32 -14.53 -2.76
C PRO A 194 -1.16 -14.06 -1.86
N PRO A 195 -1.05 -14.61 -0.64
CA PRO A 195 -0.15 -14.11 0.37
C PRO A 195 1.33 -14.28 -0.03
N GLN A 196 2.06 -13.18 -0.12
CA GLN A 196 3.53 -13.23 -0.12
C GLN A 196 4.03 -13.33 1.33
N LEU A 197 4.77 -14.41 1.59
CA LEU A 197 5.50 -14.64 2.83
C LEU A 197 6.71 -13.72 2.85
N PHE A 198 6.81 -12.85 3.85
CA PHE A 198 8.07 -12.17 4.18
C PHE A 198 8.85 -13.13 5.09
N GLU A 199 9.89 -13.75 4.56
CA GLU A 199 10.87 -14.48 5.37
C GLU A 199 11.88 -13.47 5.97
N PRO A 200 12.30 -13.65 7.22
CA PRO A 200 13.38 -12.87 7.79
C PRO A 200 14.68 -13.20 7.04
N SER A 201 15.41 -12.16 6.65
CA SER A 201 16.75 -12.27 6.09
C SER A 201 17.67 -13.02 7.05
N SER A 202 18.38 -14.01 6.51
CA SER A 202 19.46 -14.78 7.14
C SER A 202 20.61 -13.92 7.62
#